data_AF-A0A3N7ISK5-F1
#
_entry.id   AF-A0A3N7ISK5-F1
#
_cell.length_a   1.000
_cell.length_b   1.000
_cell.length_c   1.000
_cell.angle_alpha   90.00
_cell.angle_beta   90.00
_cell.angle_gamma   90.00
#
_symmetry.space_group_name_H-M   'P 1'
#
loop_
_entity.id
_entity.type
_entity.pdbx_description
1 polymer ?
#
loop_
_entity_poly.entity_id
_entity_poly.type
_entity_poly.pdbx_seq_one_letter_code
_entity_poly.pdbx_strand_id
1 'polypeptide(L)'
;MNKLLITLMGAVTLGITLPSWAGPDWQIIEKARKDKQATQVERHKDPYEAQGPTAAVNKGCPPPLVLPLDHGPRAQTTPWQNRQIKERHEAQLKACQEAAK
;
A
#
# COMPACT_ATOMS: atom_id res chain seq x y z
N MET A 1 -59.12 -5.99 11.17
CA MET A 1 -57.70 -5.57 11.30
C MET A 1 -56.70 -6.57 10.73
N ASN A 2 -57.01 -7.88 10.67
CA ASN A 2 -56.06 -8.90 10.22
C ASN A 2 -55.66 -8.80 8.73
N LYS A 3 -56.55 -8.34 7.85
CA LYS A 3 -56.25 -8.20 6.40
C LYS A 3 -55.16 -7.16 6.12
N LEU A 4 -55.14 -6.07 6.89
CA LEU A 4 -54.13 -5.02 6.80
C LEU A 4 -52.76 -5.49 7.31
N LEU A 5 -52.75 -6.28 8.39
CA LEU A 5 -51.53 -6.89 8.92
C LEU A 5 -50.91 -7.88 7.92
N ILE A 6 -51.75 -8.65 7.21
CA ILE A 6 -51.28 -9.62 6.22
C ILE A 6 -50.69 -8.91 4.98
N THR A 7 -51.32 -7.85 4.47
CA THR A 7 -50.76 -7.08 3.34
C THR A 7 -49.47 -6.35 3.72
N LEU A 8 -49.40 -5.80 4.93
CA LEU A 8 -48.22 -5.07 5.38
C LEU A 8 -47.02 -6.02 5.59
N MET A 9 -47.26 -7.20 6.17
CA MET A 9 -46.23 -8.23 6.29
C MET A 9 -45.78 -8.78 4.93
N GLY A 10 -46.69 -8.97 3.97
CA GLY A 10 -46.34 -9.39 2.62
C GLY A 10 -45.54 -8.36 1.83
N ALA A 11 -45.82 -7.07 2.01
CA ALA A 11 -45.06 -5.99 1.36
C ALA A 11 -43.64 -5.85 1.95
N VAL A 12 -43.49 -6.00 3.27
CA VAL A 12 -42.19 -5.90 3.95
C VAL A 12 -41.26 -7.06 3.57
N THR A 13 -41.77 -8.29 3.43
CA THR A 13 -40.94 -9.44 3.05
C THR A 13 -40.44 -9.36 1.59
N LEU A 14 -41.20 -8.76 0.68
CA LEU A 14 -40.78 -8.53 -0.70
C LEU A 14 -39.79 -7.36 -0.85
N GLY A 15 -39.81 -6.38 0.07
CA GLY A 15 -38.91 -5.22 0.03
C GLY A 15 -37.47 -5.52 0.46
N ILE A 16 -37.24 -6.59 1.24
CA ILE A 16 -35.94 -6.89 1.86
C ILE A 16 -35.09 -7.86 1.01
N THR A 17 -35.67 -8.60 0.06
CA THR A 17 -34.95 -9.64 -0.70
C THR A 17 -34.24 -9.14 -1.96
N LEU A 18 -34.51 -7.92 -2.40
CA LEU A 18 -34.01 -7.36 -3.67
C LEU A 18 -32.54 -6.85 -3.70
N PRO A 19 -31.84 -6.50 -2.60
CA PRO A 19 -30.47 -5.99 -2.73
C PRO A 19 -29.42 -7.09 -2.99
N SER A 20 -29.82 -8.37 -3.08
CA SER A 20 -28.90 -9.50 -3.25
C SER A 20 -28.49 -9.81 -4.71
N TRP A 21 -29.13 -9.16 -5.70
CA TRP A 21 -28.92 -9.45 -7.14
C TRP A 21 -28.25 -8.31 -7.93
N ALA A 22 -27.91 -7.21 -7.28
CA ALA A 22 -26.96 -6.26 -7.83
C ALA A 22 -25.57 -6.67 -7.32
N GLY A 23 -24.81 -7.38 -8.16
CA GLY A 23 -23.38 -7.54 -7.93
C GLY A 23 -22.75 -6.16 -7.68
N PRO A 24 -21.75 -6.04 -6.80
CA PRO A 24 -21.14 -4.76 -6.51
C PRO A 24 -20.65 -4.11 -7.81
N ASP A 25 -20.94 -2.83 -7.99
CA ASP A 25 -20.56 -2.09 -9.19
C ASP A 25 -19.03 -2.10 -9.34
N TRP A 26 -18.55 -2.94 -10.25
CA TRP A 26 -17.13 -3.10 -10.50
C TRP A 26 -16.50 -1.82 -11.04
N GLN A 27 -17.26 -0.97 -11.73
CA GLN A 27 -16.74 0.32 -12.21
C GLN A 27 -16.47 1.26 -11.04
N ILE A 28 -17.33 1.30 -10.03
CA ILE A 28 -17.12 2.08 -8.81
C ILE A 28 -15.90 1.53 -8.03
N ILE A 29 -15.78 0.21 -7.93
CA ILE A 29 -14.64 -0.44 -7.26
C ILE A 29 -13.33 -0.15 -7.99
N GLU A 30 -13.30 -0.28 -9.32
CA GLU A 30 -12.11 0.02 -10.13
C GLU A 30 -11.75 1.49 -10.09
N LYS A 31 -12.73 2.39 -10.15
CA LYS A 31 -12.50 3.83 -10.01
C LYS A 31 -11.90 4.14 -8.64
N ALA A 32 -12.48 3.63 -7.56
CA ALA A 32 -11.95 3.80 -6.22
C ALA A 32 -10.54 3.19 -6.06
N ARG A 33 -10.24 2.09 -6.76
CA ARG A 33 -8.89 1.48 -6.80
C ARG A 33 -7.90 2.38 -7.54
N LYS A 34 -8.28 2.94 -8.70
CA LYS A 34 -7.45 3.87 -9.47
C LYS A 34 -7.21 5.16 -8.71
N ASP A 35 -8.23 5.72 -8.06
CA ASP A 35 -8.11 6.92 -7.23
C ASP A 35 -7.17 6.66 -6.05
N LYS A 36 -7.29 5.51 -5.36
CA LYS A 36 -6.35 5.11 -4.31
C LYS A 36 -4.92 4.92 -4.82
N GLN A 37 -4.74 4.37 -6.02
CA GLN A 37 -3.40 4.25 -6.63
C GLN A 37 -2.83 5.62 -6.99
N ALA A 38 -3.64 6.54 -7.54
CA ALA A 38 -3.24 7.91 -7.83
C ALA A 38 -2.85 8.67 -6.55
N THR A 39 -3.64 8.56 -5.47
CA THR A 39 -3.30 9.14 -4.16
C THR A 39 -2.07 8.48 -3.53
N GLN A 40 -1.80 7.19 -3.75
CA GLN A 40 -0.56 6.56 -3.30
C GLN A 40 0.66 7.04 -4.08
N VAL A 41 0.54 7.26 -5.40
CA VAL A 41 1.59 7.84 -6.24
C VAL A 41 1.83 9.31 -5.87
N GLU A 42 0.79 10.07 -5.55
CA GLU A 42 0.92 11.44 -5.04
C GLU A 42 1.51 11.50 -3.63
N ARG A 43 1.14 10.58 -2.73
CA ARG A 43 1.77 10.48 -1.41
C ARG A 43 3.24 10.03 -1.50
N HIS A 44 3.61 9.27 -2.53
CA HIS A 44 5.03 9.03 -2.83
C HIS A 44 5.71 10.35 -3.21
N LYS A 45 5.06 11.21 -4.02
CA LYS A 45 5.57 12.55 -4.40
C LYS A 45 5.64 13.60 -3.29
N ASP A 46 5.18 13.33 -2.07
CA ASP A 46 5.38 14.25 -0.94
C ASP A 46 6.90 14.35 -0.60
N PRO A 47 7.42 15.53 -0.23
CA PRO A 47 8.81 15.95 -0.45
C PRO A 47 9.88 15.27 0.41
N TYR A 48 9.58 14.14 1.06
CA TYR A 48 10.63 13.18 1.41
C TYR A 48 11.22 12.52 0.15
N GLU A 49 10.48 12.52 -0.97
CA GLU A 49 10.96 12.11 -2.30
C GLU A 49 11.54 13.26 -3.16
N ALA A 50 11.67 14.47 -2.63
CA ALA A 50 12.62 15.43 -3.21
C ALA A 50 14.09 14.98 -3.02
N GLN A 51 14.30 13.94 -2.20
CA GLN A 51 15.49 13.09 -2.15
C GLN A 51 15.10 11.61 -2.39
N GLY A 52 14.23 11.37 -3.37
CA GLY A 52 14.21 10.07 -4.03
C GLY A 52 15.60 9.78 -4.62
N PRO A 53 16.01 8.50 -4.71
CA PRO A 53 17.38 8.09 -5.04
C PRO A 53 17.91 8.63 -6.37
N THR A 54 17.08 9.21 -7.23
CA THR A 54 17.46 9.81 -8.51
C THR A 54 18.23 11.13 -8.40
N ALA A 55 18.19 11.84 -7.27
CA ALA A 55 19.12 12.95 -7.02
C ALA A 55 20.56 12.46 -6.71
N ALA A 56 20.69 11.19 -6.30
CA ALA A 56 21.95 10.48 -6.11
C ALA A 56 22.20 9.40 -7.17
N VAL A 57 21.40 9.33 -8.25
CA VAL A 57 21.80 8.66 -9.52
C VAL A 57 22.78 9.58 -10.26
N ASN A 58 23.78 10.05 -9.51
CA ASN A 58 24.95 10.73 -9.99
C ASN A 58 26.11 10.03 -9.28
N LYS A 59 26.90 9.28 -10.05
CA LYS A 59 28.26 8.81 -9.72
C LYS A 59 28.34 7.63 -8.72
N GLY A 60 28.10 6.41 -9.18
CA GLY A 60 28.71 5.18 -8.63
C GLY A 60 28.35 4.71 -7.20
N CYS A 61 27.63 5.50 -6.40
CA CYS A 61 27.29 5.15 -5.02
C CYS A 61 25.93 4.44 -4.89
N PRO A 62 25.74 3.59 -3.86
CA PRO A 62 24.45 2.95 -3.59
C PRO A 62 23.39 3.98 -3.12
N PRO A 63 22.11 3.77 -3.46
CA PRO A 63 21.00 4.62 -3.02
C PRO A 63 20.74 4.49 -1.51
N PRO A 64 19.90 5.37 -0.90
CA PRO A 64 19.54 5.29 0.51
C PRO A 64 18.99 3.92 0.92
N LEU A 65 19.37 3.44 2.11
CA LEU A 65 19.00 2.12 2.60
C LEU A 65 17.57 2.09 3.15
N VAL A 66 16.73 1.20 2.61
CA VAL A 66 15.40 0.90 3.14
C VAL A 66 15.39 -0.53 3.69
N LEU A 67 15.09 -0.68 4.99
CA LEU A 67 15.02 -1.98 5.63
C LEU A 67 13.62 -2.59 5.54
N PRO A 68 13.50 -3.88 5.18
CA PRO A 68 12.25 -4.62 5.31
C PRO A 68 11.84 -4.76 6.79
N LEU A 69 10.54 -4.94 7.02
CA LEU A 69 10.01 -5.15 8.36
C LEU A 69 10.50 -6.51 8.91
N ASP A 70 11.16 -6.49 10.06
CA ASP A 70 11.79 -7.67 10.69
C ASP A 70 11.10 -8.15 11.97
N HIS A 71 9.96 -7.58 12.32
CA HIS A 71 9.23 -7.92 13.54
C HIS A 71 7.71 -7.97 13.32
N GLY A 72 7.05 -8.78 14.16
CA GLY A 72 5.60 -8.95 14.17
C GLY A 72 5.07 -10.05 13.23
N PRO A 73 3.75 -10.21 13.14
CA PRO A 73 3.09 -11.31 12.42
C PRO A 73 3.24 -11.23 10.89
N ARG A 74 3.74 -10.11 10.36
CA ARG A 74 4.02 -9.89 8.93
C ARG A 74 5.48 -9.53 8.66
N ALA A 75 6.40 -10.00 9.51
CA ALA A 75 7.82 -9.84 9.27
C ALA A 75 8.20 -10.46 7.91
N GLN A 76 8.93 -9.71 7.09
CA GLN A 76 9.42 -10.15 5.78
C GLN A 76 10.86 -10.66 5.89
N THR A 77 11.61 -10.17 6.87
CA THR A 77 12.98 -10.57 7.16
C THR A 77 13.14 -10.89 8.65
N THR A 78 14.33 -11.36 9.03
CA THR A 78 14.72 -11.50 10.44
C THR A 78 15.60 -10.32 10.87
N PRO A 79 15.67 -10.01 12.19
CA PRO A 79 16.55 -8.95 12.69
C PRO A 79 18.02 -9.15 12.32
N TRP A 80 18.48 -10.40 12.20
CA TRP A 80 19.84 -10.73 11.78
C TRP A 80 20.07 -10.42 10.29
N GLN A 81 19.13 -10.75 9.40
CA GLN A 81 19.22 -10.42 7.98
C GLN A 81 19.28 -8.90 7.77
N ASN A 82 18.48 -8.15 8.53
CA ASN A 82 18.49 -6.69 8.49
C ASN A 82 19.84 -6.10 8.93
N ARG A 83 20.52 -6.68 9.93
CA ARG A 83 21.90 -6.28 10.29
C ARG A 83 22.88 -6.50 9.13
N GLN A 84 22.83 -7.67 8.49
CA GLN A 84 23.71 -7.93 7.34
C GLN A 84 23.46 -7.00 6.16
N ILE A 85 22.20 -6.58 5.94
CA ILE A 85 21.85 -5.61 4.91
C ILE A 85 22.46 -4.24 5.25
N LYS A 86 22.39 -3.79 6.51
CA LYS A 86 23.04 -2.56 6.97
C LYS A 86 24.55 -2.60 6.77
N GLU A 87 25.21 -3.65 7.26
CA GLU A 87 26.67 -3.79 7.18
C GLU A 87 27.18 -3.74 5.73
N ARG A 88 26.49 -4.43 4.81
CA ARG A 88 26.83 -4.38 3.37
C ARG A 88 26.64 -3.00 2.78
N HIS A 89 25.55 -2.32 3.12
CA HIS A 89 25.29 -0.97 2.62
C HIS A 89 26.31 0.04 3.14
N GLU A 90 26.67 -0.04 4.41
CA GLU A 90 27.75 0.76 5.00
C GLU A 90 29.09 0.50 4.31
N ALA A 91 29.41 -0.75 3.99
CA ALA A 91 30.63 -1.09 3.24
C ALA A 91 30.61 -0.50 1.82
N GLN A 92 29.46 -0.55 1.13
CA GLN A 92 29.31 0.06 -0.19
C GLN A 92 29.43 1.59 -0.15
N LEU A 93 28.89 2.24 0.89
CA LEU A 93 29.04 3.68 1.10
C LEU A 93 30.51 4.05 1.33
N LYS A 94 31.23 3.30 2.16
CA LYS A 94 32.68 3.51 2.39
C LYS A 94 33.47 3.35 1.10
N ALA A 95 33.26 2.26 0.36
CA ALA A 95 33.92 2.01 -0.91
C ALA A 95 33.65 3.13 -1.93
N CYS A 96 32.43 3.66 -1.96
CA CYS A 96 32.12 4.78 -2.85
C CYS A 96 32.76 6.09 -2.40
N GLN A 97 32.83 6.37 -1.09
CA GLN A 97 33.55 7.53 -0.57
C GLN A 97 35.06 7.45 -0.85
N GLU A 98 35.64 6.25 -0.80
CA GLU A 98 37.03 6.00 -1.18
C GLU A 98 37.27 6.19 -2.67
N ALA A 99 36.34 5.73 -3.52
CA ALA A 99 36.41 5.91 -4.97
C ALA A 99 36.17 7.37 -5.43
N ALA A 100 35.56 8.20 -4.58
CA ALA A 100 35.32 9.62 -4.84
C ALA A 100 36.45 10.54 -4.34
N LYS A 101 37.44 10.01 -3.60
CA LYS A 101 38.68 10.69 -3.21
C LYS A 101 39.72 10.60 -4.32
#